data_AF-A0A7V1Z9B7-F1
#
_entry.id   AF-A0A7V1Z9B7-F1
#
_cell.length_a   1.000
_cell.length_b   1.000
_cell.length_c   1.000
_cell.angle_alpha   90.00
_cell.angle_beta   90.00
_cell.angle_gamma   90.00
#
_symmetry.space_group_name_H-M   'P 1'
#
loop_
_entity.id
_entity.type
_entity.pdbx_description
1 polymer ?
#
loop_
_entity_poly.entity_id
_entity_poly.type
_entity_poly.pdbx_seq_one_letter_code
_entity_poly.pdbx_strand_id
1 'polypeptide(L)'
;MPVSSEQARQELERFLQDSRTRKRLERFLDRAFPRLRDFSADPEDVLQDALKEVVEVLQASGDKSRRLRQRRDRLVSQLDWYLQHGWSWPEAWRIYLQRLLRWRAIDRLRGVELEYFNSLSESTSSASRTLGELRDSAAASPSSALEEGERRWRQVRLLSDIFRDFVAWCEQDGQGLKKEVYERRLRGQNAKTIAHALHLQRNHVDQLIKRVRDWIRNEIEKRDVHHSIFITLAGPVGGRAPATKAGAGRFANFADVLDFVVHEMGALCPSETRLWHYHSDPENPAFHDVHYHVREAKCCICLAELER
;
A
#
# COMPACT_ATOMS: atom_id res chain seq x y z
N MET A 1 13.31 30.68 -4.81
CA MET A 1 12.31 31.24 -3.88
C MET A 1 11.38 30.10 -3.50
N PRO A 2 10.96 29.98 -2.23
CA PRO A 2 10.06 28.90 -1.83
C PRO A 2 8.74 29.02 -2.60
N VAL A 3 8.19 27.89 -3.04
CA VAL A 3 6.87 27.83 -3.66
C VAL A 3 5.82 28.41 -2.72
N SER A 4 5.02 29.37 -3.20
CA SER A 4 3.85 29.84 -2.48
C SER A 4 2.61 28.98 -2.80
N SER A 5 1.68 28.86 -1.84
CA SER A 5 0.42 28.13 -2.07
C SER A 5 -0.42 28.71 -3.22
N GLU A 6 -0.37 30.04 -3.42
CA GLU A 6 -1.06 30.71 -4.52
C GLU A 6 -0.41 30.40 -5.87
N GLN A 7 0.93 30.39 -5.93
CA GLN A 7 1.64 29.95 -7.13
C GLN A 7 1.33 28.48 -7.47
N ALA A 8 1.36 27.60 -6.47
CA ALA A 8 0.98 26.20 -6.66
C ALA A 8 -0.45 26.07 -7.24
N ARG A 9 -1.42 26.82 -6.69
CA ARG A 9 -2.81 26.84 -7.18
C ARG A 9 -2.90 27.28 -8.64
N GLN A 10 -2.25 28.37 -9.02
CA GLN A 10 -2.25 28.87 -10.39
C GLN A 10 -1.65 27.86 -11.38
N GLU A 11 -0.54 27.21 -11.01
CA GLU A 11 0.09 26.19 -11.86
C GLU A 11 -0.76 24.91 -11.95
N LEU A 12 -1.48 24.54 -10.88
CA LEU A 12 -2.44 23.43 -10.94
C LEU A 12 -3.59 23.74 -11.90
N GLU A 13 -4.16 24.95 -11.83
CA GLU A 13 -5.24 25.38 -12.73
C GLU A 13 -4.78 25.30 -14.20
N ARG A 14 -3.57 25.78 -14.52
CA ARG A 14 -2.99 25.63 -15.87
C ARG A 14 -2.76 24.17 -16.26
N PHE A 15 -2.26 23.35 -15.34
CA PHE A 15 -2.01 21.92 -15.57
C PHE A 15 -3.31 21.16 -15.91
N LEU A 16 -4.41 21.50 -15.24
CA LEU A 16 -5.71 20.88 -15.44
C LEU A 16 -6.49 21.41 -16.66
N GLN A 17 -6.15 22.60 -17.18
CA GLN A 17 -6.73 23.12 -18.43
C GLN A 17 -6.34 22.29 -19.66
N ASP A 18 -5.23 21.54 -19.61
CA ASP A 18 -4.87 20.60 -20.67
C ASP A 18 -5.68 19.29 -20.53
N SER A 19 -6.65 19.10 -21.44
CA SER A 19 -7.45 17.86 -21.52
C SER A 19 -6.61 16.57 -21.63
N ARG A 20 -5.38 16.64 -22.15
CA ARG A 20 -4.47 15.48 -22.25
C ARG A 20 -3.97 15.04 -20.89
N THR A 21 -3.81 15.97 -19.95
CA THR A 21 -3.37 15.71 -18.59
C THR A 21 -4.34 14.80 -17.86
N ARG A 22 -5.64 15.14 -17.89
CA ARG A 22 -6.69 14.31 -17.28
C ARG A 22 -6.68 12.88 -17.83
N LYS A 23 -6.66 12.74 -19.15
CA LYS A 23 -6.56 11.44 -19.84
C LYS A 23 -5.27 10.67 -19.52
N ARG A 24 -4.18 11.35 -19.14
CA ARG A 24 -2.93 10.70 -18.69
C ARG A 24 -3.09 10.14 -17.28
N LEU A 25 -3.74 10.89 -16.38
CA LEU A 25 -4.01 10.44 -15.01
C LEU A 25 -5.00 9.27 -14.97
N GLU A 26 -6.04 9.29 -15.80
CA GLU A 26 -6.98 8.17 -15.95
C GLU A 26 -6.26 6.92 -16.49
N ARG A 27 -5.44 7.06 -17.55
CA ARG A 27 -4.62 5.95 -18.06
C ARG A 27 -3.63 5.42 -17.04
N PHE A 28 -3.09 6.28 -16.17
CA PHE A 28 -2.23 5.83 -15.07
C PHE A 28 -3.00 4.93 -14.12
N LEU A 29 -4.22 5.31 -13.70
CA LEU A 29 -5.05 4.46 -12.84
C LEU A 29 -5.40 3.13 -13.50
N ASP A 30 -5.81 3.14 -14.77
CA ASP A 30 -6.15 1.91 -15.50
C ASP A 30 -4.95 0.95 -15.62
N ARG A 31 -3.74 1.49 -15.81
CA ARG A 31 -2.51 0.69 -15.90
C ARG A 31 -2.01 0.20 -14.55
N ALA A 32 -1.99 1.08 -13.55
CA ALA A 32 -1.46 0.79 -12.23
C ALA A 32 -2.41 -0.09 -11.41
N PHE A 33 -3.73 0.06 -11.58
CA PHE A 33 -4.76 -0.63 -10.80
C PHE A 33 -5.84 -1.22 -11.73
N PRO A 34 -5.49 -2.21 -12.58
CA PRO A 34 -6.40 -2.75 -13.58
C PRO A 34 -7.70 -3.31 -12.97
N ARG A 35 -7.62 -3.83 -11.74
CA ARG A 35 -8.77 -4.40 -11.03
C ARG A 35 -9.59 -3.41 -10.22
N LEU A 36 -9.25 -2.10 -10.22
CA LEU A 36 -10.01 -1.11 -9.47
C LEU A 36 -11.51 -1.11 -9.84
N ARG A 37 -11.79 -1.30 -11.13
CA ARG A 37 -13.15 -1.40 -11.70
C ARG A 37 -13.91 -2.64 -11.21
N ASP A 38 -13.21 -3.76 -10.95
CA ASP A 38 -13.81 -5.00 -10.47
C ASP A 38 -14.41 -4.83 -9.05
N PHE A 39 -13.88 -3.88 -8.28
CA PHE A 39 -14.24 -3.63 -6.89
C PHE A 39 -15.18 -2.42 -6.72
N SER A 40 -15.95 -2.10 -7.76
CA SER A 40 -16.95 -1.01 -7.76
C SER A 40 -16.37 0.39 -7.51
N ALA A 41 -15.06 0.58 -7.70
CA ALA A 41 -14.44 1.90 -7.69
C ALA A 41 -14.21 2.34 -9.14
N ASP A 42 -14.95 3.36 -9.59
CA ASP A 42 -14.65 4.00 -10.86
C ASP A 42 -13.30 4.74 -10.75
N PRO A 43 -12.33 4.50 -11.65
CA PRO A 43 -11.12 5.31 -11.72
C PRO A 43 -11.39 6.83 -11.77
N GLU A 44 -12.51 7.26 -12.36
CA GLU A 44 -12.92 8.65 -12.39
C GLU A 44 -13.23 9.19 -10.97
N ASP A 45 -13.87 8.40 -10.11
CA ASP A 45 -14.16 8.78 -8.73
C ASP A 45 -12.87 8.97 -7.93
N VAL A 46 -11.89 8.07 -8.12
CA VAL A 46 -10.58 8.17 -7.46
C VAL A 46 -9.84 9.43 -7.91
N LEU A 47 -9.92 9.77 -9.19
CA LEU A 47 -9.35 11.01 -9.72
C LEU A 47 -10.06 12.24 -9.15
N GLN A 48 -11.38 12.24 -9.13
CA GLN A 48 -12.18 13.35 -8.60
C GLN A 48 -11.90 13.58 -7.11
N ASP A 49 -11.82 12.52 -6.30
CA ASP A 49 -11.48 12.60 -4.88
C ASP A 49 -10.09 13.21 -4.65
N ALA A 50 -9.10 12.78 -5.44
CA ALA A 50 -7.74 13.30 -5.36
C ALA A 50 -7.68 14.79 -5.73
N LEU A 51 -8.35 15.20 -6.81
CA LEU A 51 -8.39 16.60 -7.23
C LEU A 51 -9.14 17.48 -6.22
N LYS A 52 -10.28 17.01 -5.71
CA LYS A 52 -11.05 17.70 -4.68
C LYS A 52 -10.20 17.95 -3.44
N GLU A 53 -9.47 16.93 -2.98
CA GLU A 53 -8.54 17.06 -1.86
C GLU A 53 -7.48 18.15 -2.09
N VAL A 54 -6.84 18.17 -3.26
CA VAL A 54 -5.79 19.15 -3.57
C VAL A 54 -6.37 20.56 -3.58
N VAL A 55 -7.52 20.75 -4.21
CA VAL A 55 -8.20 22.05 -4.26
C VAL A 55 -8.59 22.52 -2.85
N GLU A 56 -9.20 21.65 -2.03
CA GLU A 56 -9.55 21.98 -0.63
C GLU A 56 -8.33 22.38 0.20
N VAL A 57 -7.21 21.68 0.02
CA VAL A 57 -5.95 21.96 0.73
C VAL A 57 -5.35 23.29 0.31
N LEU A 58 -5.36 23.62 -0.98
CA LEU A 58 -4.82 24.89 -1.50
C LEU A 58 -5.72 26.09 -1.20
N GLN A 59 -7.04 25.90 -1.19
CA GLN A 59 -8.03 26.95 -0.85
C GLN A 59 -8.21 27.15 0.66
N ALA A 60 -7.44 26.44 1.50
CA ALA A 60 -7.47 26.62 2.94
C ALA A 60 -6.84 27.97 3.34
N SER A 61 -7.64 29.04 3.36
CA SER A 61 -7.29 30.34 3.94
C SER A 61 -7.68 30.42 5.43
N GLY A 62 -6.87 31.12 6.23
CA GLY A 62 -7.22 31.53 7.60
C GLY A 62 -7.20 30.45 8.69
N ASP A 63 -8.02 30.68 9.72
CA ASP A 63 -8.10 29.94 10.99
C ASP A 63 -8.69 28.50 10.87
N LYS A 64 -8.82 28.02 9.63
CA LYS A 64 -9.23 26.65 9.33
C LYS A 64 -8.35 25.63 10.07
N SER A 65 -8.94 24.47 10.36
CA SER A 65 -8.35 23.34 11.09
C SER A 65 -6.83 23.21 10.88
N ARG A 66 -6.07 23.17 11.99
CA ARG A 66 -4.60 22.93 12.03
C ARG A 66 -4.16 21.81 11.08
N ARG A 67 -5.00 20.79 10.89
CA ARG A 67 -4.75 19.65 9.99
C ARG A 67 -4.66 20.07 8.51
N LEU A 68 -5.51 20.97 8.03
CA LEU A 68 -5.46 21.43 6.63
C LEU A 68 -4.22 22.27 6.36
N ARG A 69 -3.82 23.14 7.29
CA ARG A 69 -2.56 23.89 7.19
C ARG A 69 -1.35 22.96 7.07
N GLN A 70 -1.25 21.95 7.93
CA GLN A 70 -0.18 20.95 7.85
C GLN A 70 -0.16 20.18 6.51
N ARG A 71 -1.34 19.83 5.97
CA ARG A 71 -1.42 19.16 4.65
C ARG A 71 -0.97 20.09 3.53
N ARG A 72 -1.36 21.36 3.57
CA ARG A 72 -0.94 22.38 2.61
C ARG A 72 0.57 22.59 2.65
N ASP A 73 1.14 22.72 3.84
CA ASP A 73 2.58 22.94 3.99
C ASP A 73 3.37 21.71 3.49
N ARG A 74 2.88 20.49 3.72
CA ARG A 74 3.46 19.25 3.17
C ARG A 74 3.37 19.20 1.64
N LEU A 75 2.21 19.52 1.07
CA LEU A 75 2.01 19.58 -0.38
C LEU A 75 2.97 20.58 -1.01
N VAL A 76 3.03 21.81 -0.49
CA VAL A 76 3.89 22.87 -1.00
C VAL A 76 5.37 22.48 -0.88
N SER A 77 5.79 21.93 0.26
CA SER A 77 7.17 21.45 0.45
C SER A 77 7.53 20.32 -0.53
N GLN A 78 6.58 19.44 -0.84
CA GLN A 78 6.81 18.35 -1.80
C GLN A 78 6.97 18.89 -3.23
N LEU A 79 6.16 19.86 -3.64
CA LEU A 79 6.31 20.52 -4.94
C LEU A 79 7.63 21.30 -5.04
N ASP A 80 7.98 22.06 -3.98
CA ASP A 80 9.24 22.78 -3.90
C ASP A 80 10.44 21.81 -4.04
N TRP A 81 10.38 20.65 -3.38
CA TRP A 81 11.38 19.59 -3.54
C TRP A 81 11.50 19.12 -5.00
N TYR A 82 10.39 18.83 -5.69
CA TYR A 82 10.46 18.45 -7.12
C TYR A 82 11.11 19.55 -7.97
N LEU A 83 10.69 20.80 -7.80
CA LEU A 83 11.23 21.90 -8.60
C LEU A 83 12.74 22.11 -8.36
N GLN A 84 13.20 21.94 -7.12
CA GLN A 84 14.63 22.00 -6.78
C GLN A 84 15.46 20.88 -7.42
N HIS A 85 14.83 19.75 -7.78
CA HIS A 85 15.46 18.64 -8.48
C HIS A 85 15.35 18.74 -10.01
N GLY A 86 15.02 19.93 -10.53
CA GLY A 86 15.03 20.22 -11.97
C GLY A 86 13.75 19.83 -12.71
N TRP A 87 12.69 19.42 -12.00
CA TRP A 87 11.41 19.12 -12.61
C TRP A 87 10.66 20.40 -12.99
N SER A 88 10.01 20.40 -14.15
CA SER A 88 9.09 21.47 -14.52
C SER A 88 7.80 21.43 -13.70
N TRP A 89 7.05 22.54 -13.63
CA TRP A 89 5.75 22.59 -12.95
C TRP A 89 4.77 21.50 -13.41
N PRO A 90 4.57 21.24 -14.72
CA PRO A 90 3.72 20.14 -15.16
C PRO A 90 4.21 18.76 -14.71
N GLU A 91 5.52 18.52 -14.68
CA GLU A 91 6.07 17.24 -14.21
C GLU A 91 5.90 17.07 -12.71
N ALA A 92 6.18 18.12 -11.92
CA ALA A 92 6.00 18.12 -10.47
C ALA A 92 4.54 17.83 -10.10
N TRP A 93 3.58 18.48 -10.78
CA TRP A 93 2.16 18.22 -10.57
C TRP A 93 1.75 16.81 -10.98
N ARG A 94 2.24 16.32 -12.12
CA ARG A 94 1.98 14.95 -12.58
C ARG A 94 2.46 13.93 -11.55
N ILE A 95 3.70 14.03 -11.08
CA ILE A 95 4.30 13.11 -10.10
C ILE A 95 3.50 13.16 -8.79
N TYR A 96 3.23 14.37 -8.29
CA TYR A 96 2.45 14.56 -7.06
C TYR A 96 1.04 13.92 -7.17
N LEU A 97 0.34 14.17 -8.28
CA LEU A 97 -1.00 13.63 -8.49
C LEU A 97 -0.99 12.12 -8.70
N GLN A 98 -0.05 11.55 -9.48
CA GLN A 98 0.09 10.10 -9.62
C GLN A 98 0.32 9.43 -8.27
N ARG A 99 1.19 10.01 -7.42
CA ARG A 99 1.37 9.56 -6.04
C ARG A 99 0.06 9.60 -5.26
N LEU A 100 -0.66 10.73 -5.28
CA LEU A 100 -1.92 10.86 -4.55
C LEU A 100 -2.97 9.85 -5.04
N LEU A 101 -3.09 9.68 -6.36
CA LEU A 101 -3.98 8.71 -6.99
C LEU A 101 -3.64 7.28 -6.56
N ARG A 102 -2.36 6.93 -6.52
CA ARG A 102 -1.90 5.66 -5.97
C ARG A 102 -2.39 5.47 -4.53
N TRP A 103 -2.18 6.44 -3.64
CA TRP A 103 -2.67 6.35 -2.26
C TRP A 103 -4.19 6.19 -2.19
N ARG A 104 -4.95 6.94 -3.00
CA ARG A 104 -6.41 6.85 -3.02
C ARG A 104 -6.92 5.52 -3.59
N ALA A 105 -6.32 5.02 -4.67
CA ALA A 105 -6.64 3.71 -5.21
C ALA A 105 -6.38 2.60 -4.17
N ILE A 106 -5.23 2.66 -3.48
CA ILE A 106 -4.93 1.73 -2.39
C ILE A 106 -5.93 1.84 -1.24
N ASP A 107 -6.32 3.05 -0.82
CA ASP A 107 -7.32 3.23 0.24
C ASP A 107 -8.66 2.57 -0.15
N ARG A 108 -9.06 2.64 -1.43
CA ARG A 108 -10.24 1.92 -1.94
C ARG A 108 -10.04 0.40 -1.90
N LEU A 109 -8.90 -0.08 -2.38
CA LEU A 109 -8.55 -1.52 -2.38
C LEU A 109 -8.41 -2.09 -0.95
N ARG A 110 -8.00 -1.27 0.02
CA ARG A 110 -7.98 -1.64 1.45
C ARG A 110 -9.37 -1.91 2.01
N GLY A 111 -10.39 -1.24 1.50
CA GLY A 111 -11.78 -1.56 1.84
C GLY A 111 -12.11 -3.01 1.52
N VAL A 112 -11.69 -3.48 0.33
CA VAL A 112 -11.85 -4.87 -0.12
C VAL A 112 -11.03 -5.84 0.73
N GLU A 113 -9.78 -5.49 1.04
CA GLU A 113 -8.92 -6.28 1.93
C GLU A 113 -9.56 -6.46 3.32
N LEU A 114 -10.11 -5.38 3.87
CA LEU A 114 -10.79 -5.37 5.17
C LEU A 114 -12.09 -6.18 5.15
N GLU A 115 -12.92 -6.02 4.12
CA GLU A 115 -14.15 -6.80 3.95
C GLU A 115 -13.86 -8.30 3.90
N TYR A 116 -12.76 -8.71 3.25
CA TYR A 116 -12.34 -10.10 3.25
C TYR A 116 -11.96 -10.60 4.65
N PHE A 117 -11.09 -9.89 5.37
CA PHE A 117 -10.69 -10.28 6.73
C PHE A 117 -11.88 -10.37 7.68
N ASN A 118 -12.84 -9.46 7.55
CA ASN A 118 -14.09 -9.51 8.31
C ASN A 118 -14.90 -10.77 7.98
N SER A 119 -15.02 -11.13 6.69
CA SER A 119 -15.76 -12.33 6.26
C SER A 119 -15.17 -13.65 6.77
N LEU A 120 -13.84 -13.73 6.91
CA LEU A 120 -13.15 -14.89 7.50
C LEU A 120 -13.38 -14.99 9.01
N SER A 121 -13.37 -13.85 9.69
CA SER A 121 -13.58 -13.76 11.13
C SER A 121 -15.02 -14.15 11.52
N GLU A 122 -16.01 -13.74 10.73
CA GLU A 122 -17.43 -14.12 10.89
C GLU A 122 -17.68 -15.62 10.62
N SER A 123 -16.95 -16.20 9.67
CA SER A 123 -17.05 -17.64 9.35
C SER A 123 -16.51 -18.51 10.49
N THR A 124 -15.46 -18.06 11.17
CA THR A 124 -14.81 -18.81 12.27
C THR A 124 -15.60 -18.69 13.58
N SER A 125 -16.19 -17.52 13.84
CA SER A 125 -17.02 -17.28 15.04
C SER A 125 -18.35 -18.04 15.01
N SER A 126 -18.88 -18.39 13.82
CA SER A 126 -20.06 -19.28 13.72
C SER A 126 -19.75 -20.73 14.09
N ALA A 127 -18.50 -21.18 13.96
CA ALA A 127 -18.06 -22.50 14.41
C ALA A 127 -17.66 -22.51 15.91
N SER A 128 -17.41 -21.35 16.50
CA SER A 128 -16.93 -21.20 17.89
C SER A 128 -18.03 -20.75 18.88
N ARG A 129 -19.31 -21.03 18.59
CA ARG A 129 -20.43 -20.83 19.54
C ARG A 129 -20.64 -21.98 20.53
N THR A 130 -19.67 -22.90 20.64
CA THR A 130 -19.69 -24.04 21.59
C THR A 130 -18.65 -23.91 22.71
N LEU A 131 -18.22 -22.69 23.01
CA LEU A 131 -17.46 -22.30 24.20
C LEU A 131 -18.02 -20.93 24.64
N GLY A 132 -19.16 -20.87 25.31
CA GLY A 132 -19.25 -21.25 26.71
C GLY A 132 -18.81 -20.07 27.59
N GLU A 133 -19.76 -19.16 27.84
CA GLU A 133 -19.94 -18.42 29.09
C GLU A 133 -18.68 -18.00 29.86
N LEU A 134 -18.27 -16.72 29.76
CA LEU A 134 -17.66 -15.96 30.86
C LEU A 134 -17.50 -14.49 30.44
N ARG A 135 -18.50 -13.66 30.79
CA ARG A 135 -18.38 -12.31 31.39
C ARG A 135 -19.57 -11.41 31.05
N ASP A 136 -20.52 -11.38 31.97
CA ASP A 136 -21.09 -10.13 32.44
C ASP A 136 -20.23 -9.64 33.63
N SER A 137 -19.69 -8.42 33.54
CA SER A 137 -19.63 -7.48 34.67
C SER A 137 -19.06 -6.14 34.22
N ALA A 138 -19.91 -5.14 34.42
CA ALA A 138 -19.76 -3.73 34.10
C ALA A 138 -18.74 -2.99 34.97
N ALA A 139 -18.61 -1.70 34.65
CA ALA A 139 -17.65 -0.74 35.16
C ALA A 139 -16.24 -1.03 34.67
N ALA A 140 -16.09 -0.87 33.37
CA ALA A 140 -15.00 -0.06 32.89
C ALA A 140 -15.56 1.37 32.59
N SER A 141 -15.41 2.33 33.50
CA SER A 141 -14.25 2.54 34.36
C SER A 141 -13.04 2.75 33.42
N PRO A 142 -11.81 2.30 33.64
CA PRO A 142 -10.80 2.01 32.61
C PRO A 142 -11.22 1.69 31.15
N SER A 143 -12.51 1.47 30.80
CA SER A 143 -13.04 1.12 29.48
C SER A 143 -12.96 2.26 28.51
N SER A 144 -13.32 3.51 28.82
CA SER A 144 -13.41 4.51 27.75
C SER A 144 -12.03 4.95 27.22
N ALA A 145 -11.02 4.95 28.09
CA ALA A 145 -9.62 5.16 27.72
C ALA A 145 -8.98 3.89 27.12
N LEU A 146 -9.38 2.68 27.55
CA LEU A 146 -9.13 1.44 26.83
C LEU A 146 -9.89 1.37 25.52
N GLU A 147 -11.01 2.06 25.32
CA GLU A 147 -11.87 1.96 24.12
C GLU A 147 -11.42 2.96 23.06
N GLU A 148 -10.84 4.10 23.44
CA GLU A 148 -10.15 5.02 22.52
C GLU A 148 -8.71 4.54 22.24
N GLY A 149 -8.04 3.96 23.24
CA GLY A 149 -6.79 3.20 23.08
C GLY A 149 -6.98 1.97 22.21
N GLU A 150 -8.03 1.18 22.46
CA GLU A 150 -8.51 0.09 21.62
C GLU A 150 -9.00 0.62 20.29
N ARG A 151 -9.74 1.73 20.14
CA ARG A 151 -10.12 2.24 18.79
C ARG A 151 -8.90 2.57 17.92
N ARG A 152 -7.82 3.02 18.55
CA ARG A 152 -6.54 3.34 17.89
C ARG A 152 -5.61 2.11 17.74
N TRP A 153 -5.78 1.09 18.59
CA TRP A 153 -5.22 -0.28 18.46
C TRP A 153 -6.06 -1.18 17.50
N ARG A 154 -7.34 -0.86 17.28
CA ARG A 154 -8.38 -1.52 16.45
C ARG A 154 -8.36 -1.01 15.01
N GLN A 155 -7.37 -0.21 14.61
CA GLN A 155 -7.04 -0.11 13.20
C GLN A 155 -6.39 -1.44 12.83
N VAL A 156 -7.21 -2.38 12.36
CA VAL A 156 -6.77 -3.65 11.76
C VAL A 156 -5.62 -3.31 10.81
N ARG A 157 -4.39 -3.63 11.22
CA ARG A 157 -3.24 -3.47 10.34
C ARG A 157 -3.42 -4.52 9.27
N LEU A 158 -3.61 -4.05 8.05
CA LEU A 158 -3.79 -4.90 6.90
C LEU A 158 -2.44 -5.49 6.49
N LEU A 159 -2.47 -6.60 5.75
CA LEU A 159 -1.25 -7.24 5.26
C LEU A 159 -0.48 -6.29 4.34
N SER A 160 -1.21 -5.45 3.60
CA SER A 160 -0.65 -4.38 2.78
C SER A 160 0.17 -3.35 3.56
N ASP A 161 -0.18 -3.05 4.82
CA ASP A 161 0.62 -2.16 5.67
C ASP A 161 1.91 -2.83 6.14
N ILE A 162 1.82 -4.09 6.56
CA ILE A 162 2.98 -4.84 7.08
C ILE A 162 4.05 -5.00 5.99
N PHE A 163 3.65 -5.30 4.75
CA PHE A 163 4.60 -5.37 3.65
C PHE A 163 5.20 -4.02 3.27
N ARG A 164 4.46 -2.91 3.42
CA ARG A 164 5.04 -1.57 3.21
C ARG A 164 6.06 -1.23 4.28
N ASP A 165 5.76 -1.56 5.54
CA ASP A 165 6.72 -1.39 6.63
C ASP A 165 7.95 -2.27 6.42
N PHE A 166 7.77 -3.49 5.90
CA PHE A 166 8.87 -4.38 5.53
C PHE A 166 9.76 -3.77 4.43
N VAL A 167 9.16 -3.19 3.39
CA VAL A 167 9.92 -2.49 2.34
C VAL A 167 10.66 -1.30 2.94
N ALA A 168 10.00 -0.46 3.73
CA ALA A 168 10.61 0.70 4.35
C ALA A 168 11.81 0.30 5.24
N TRP A 169 11.66 -0.77 6.03
CA TRP A 169 12.75 -1.35 6.81
C TRP A 169 13.92 -1.80 5.92
N CYS A 170 13.63 -2.49 4.81
CA CYS A 170 14.68 -2.93 3.89
C CYS A 170 15.41 -1.76 3.23
N GLU A 171 14.71 -0.68 2.90
CA GLU A 171 15.30 0.49 2.26
C GLU A 171 16.19 1.30 3.19
N GLN A 172 15.81 1.42 4.47
CA GLN A 172 16.60 2.15 5.47
C GLN A 172 17.91 1.44 5.83
N ASP A 173 17.88 0.12 5.96
CA ASP A 173 19.02 -0.68 6.41
C ASP A 173 19.89 -1.22 5.25
N GLY A 174 19.64 -0.78 4.01
CA GLY A 174 20.34 -1.27 2.81
C GLY A 174 20.13 -2.77 2.55
N GLN A 175 18.99 -3.33 2.96
CA GLN A 175 18.68 -4.76 2.90
C GLN A 175 17.94 -5.15 1.61
N GLY A 176 18.34 -4.58 0.47
CA GLY A 176 17.73 -4.87 -0.84
C GLY A 176 17.66 -6.38 -1.12
N LEU A 177 18.71 -7.13 -0.76
CA LEU A 177 18.76 -8.58 -0.89
C LEU A 177 17.65 -9.32 -0.13
N LYS A 178 17.32 -8.90 1.10
CA LYS A 178 16.24 -9.52 1.87
C LYS A 178 14.89 -9.31 1.20
N LYS A 179 14.65 -8.09 0.71
CA LYS A 179 13.41 -7.74 0.02
C LYS A 179 13.26 -8.58 -1.25
N GLU A 180 14.28 -8.64 -2.10
CA GLU A 180 14.21 -9.40 -3.35
C GLU A 180 14.01 -10.90 -3.12
N VAL A 181 14.77 -11.50 -2.20
CA VAL A 181 14.62 -12.92 -1.85
C VAL A 181 13.19 -13.22 -1.39
N TYR A 182 12.63 -12.36 -0.54
CA TYR A 182 11.29 -12.58 -0.01
C TYR A 182 10.21 -12.33 -1.06
N GLU A 183 10.36 -11.32 -1.91
CA GLU A 183 9.43 -11.07 -3.01
C GLU A 183 9.42 -12.21 -4.03
N ARG A 184 10.60 -12.73 -4.44
CA ARG A 184 10.69 -13.93 -5.28
C ARG A 184 9.96 -15.11 -4.65
N ARG A 185 10.08 -15.27 -3.32
CA ARG A 185 9.38 -16.32 -2.58
C ARG A 185 7.85 -16.12 -2.59
N LEU A 186 7.37 -14.89 -2.39
CA LEU A 186 5.94 -14.56 -2.45
C LEU A 186 5.35 -14.79 -3.84
N ARG A 187 6.15 -14.61 -4.89
CA ARG A 187 5.79 -14.89 -6.29
C ARG A 187 5.98 -16.36 -6.69
N GLY A 188 6.04 -17.27 -5.71
CA GLY A 188 6.02 -18.72 -5.93
C GLY A 188 7.36 -19.37 -6.25
N GLN A 189 8.48 -18.62 -6.34
CA GLN A 189 9.78 -19.24 -6.56
C GLN A 189 10.19 -20.09 -5.34
N ASN A 190 10.77 -21.27 -5.61
CA ASN A 190 11.32 -22.12 -4.55
C ASN A 190 12.76 -21.68 -4.21
N ALA A 191 13.25 -22.09 -3.03
CA ALA A 191 14.56 -21.66 -2.53
C ALA A 191 15.73 -22.02 -3.46
N LYS A 192 15.64 -23.14 -4.20
CA LYS A 192 16.67 -23.54 -5.17
C LYS A 192 16.70 -22.60 -6.38
N THR A 193 15.53 -22.23 -6.90
CA THR A 193 15.41 -21.26 -8.01
C THR A 193 15.94 -19.89 -7.61
N ILE A 194 15.59 -19.42 -6.40
CA ILE A 194 16.07 -18.13 -5.88
C ILE A 194 17.59 -18.15 -5.69
N ALA A 195 18.11 -19.23 -5.09
CA ALA A 195 19.55 -19.41 -4.89
C ALA A 195 20.33 -19.36 -6.21
N HIS A 196 19.82 -20.02 -7.25
CA HIS A 196 20.41 -19.97 -8.58
C HIS A 196 20.34 -18.57 -9.19
N ALA A 197 19.18 -17.90 -9.14
CA ALA A 197 18.98 -16.58 -9.73
C ALA A 197 19.88 -15.50 -9.11
N LEU A 198 20.14 -15.59 -7.81
CA LEU A 198 20.91 -14.59 -7.04
C LEU A 198 22.36 -15.00 -6.77
N HIS A 199 22.81 -16.12 -7.35
CA HIS A 199 24.13 -16.70 -7.07
C HIS A 199 24.40 -16.90 -5.56
N LEU A 200 23.38 -17.31 -4.80
CA LEU A 200 23.45 -17.58 -3.37
C LEU A 200 23.45 -19.08 -3.09
N GLN A 201 23.90 -19.46 -1.89
CA GLN A 201 23.68 -20.81 -1.37
C GLN A 201 22.22 -20.97 -0.91
N ARG A 202 21.61 -22.15 -1.14
CA ARG A 202 20.24 -22.45 -0.69
C ARG A 202 20.03 -22.17 0.79
N ASN A 203 20.98 -22.58 1.62
CA ASN A 203 20.92 -22.35 3.08
C ASN A 203 20.86 -20.86 3.42
N HIS A 204 21.56 -20.00 2.66
CA HIS A 204 21.51 -18.56 2.86
C HIS A 204 20.13 -17.99 2.51
N VAL A 205 19.53 -18.44 1.40
CA VAL A 205 18.15 -18.08 1.00
C VAL A 205 17.16 -18.48 2.08
N ASP A 206 17.22 -19.71 2.59
CA ASP A 206 16.32 -20.20 3.63
C ASP A 206 16.46 -19.37 4.93
N GLN A 207 17.68 -18.98 5.30
CA GLN A 207 17.93 -18.09 6.45
C GLN A 207 17.36 -16.69 6.25
N LEU A 208 17.50 -16.10 5.05
CA LEU A 208 16.92 -14.80 4.74
C LEU A 208 15.39 -14.85 4.81
N ILE A 209 14.76 -15.85 4.19
CA ILE A 209 13.31 -16.06 4.25
C ILE A 209 12.85 -16.22 5.70
N LYS A 210 13.56 -17.02 6.50
CA LYS A 210 13.25 -17.19 7.92
C LYS A 210 13.30 -15.86 8.68
N ARG A 211 14.39 -15.09 8.55
CA ARG A 211 14.53 -13.79 9.22
C ARG A 211 13.43 -12.80 8.84
N VAL A 212 13.04 -12.77 7.56
CA VAL A 212 11.94 -11.91 7.10
C VAL A 212 10.61 -12.37 7.70
N ARG A 213 10.33 -13.69 7.74
CA ARG A 213 9.12 -14.22 8.38
C ARG A 213 9.08 -13.95 9.88
N ASP A 214 10.21 -14.08 10.56
CA ASP A 214 10.32 -13.78 11.98
C ASP A 214 10.08 -12.29 12.23
N TRP A 215 10.62 -11.40 11.38
CA TRP A 215 10.34 -9.96 11.44
C TRP A 215 8.85 -9.66 11.21
N ILE A 216 8.24 -10.23 10.16
CA ILE A 216 6.82 -10.04 9.85
C ILE A 216 5.96 -10.53 11.01
N ARG A 217 6.26 -11.71 11.55
CA ARG A 217 5.58 -12.27 12.72
C ARG A 217 5.66 -11.31 13.90
N ASN A 218 6.86 -10.81 14.21
CA ASN A 218 7.04 -9.87 15.32
C ASN A 218 6.26 -8.57 15.09
N GLU A 219 6.19 -8.05 13.87
CA GLU A 219 5.42 -6.84 13.57
C GLU A 219 3.91 -7.09 13.63
N ILE A 220 3.44 -8.28 13.25
CA ILE A 220 2.04 -8.69 13.45
C ILE A 220 1.79 -8.84 14.96
N GLU A 221 2.60 -9.57 15.73
CA GLU A 221 2.40 -9.76 17.17
C GLU A 221 2.37 -8.44 17.97
N LYS A 222 3.20 -7.46 17.59
CA LYS A 222 3.20 -6.14 18.22
C LYS A 222 1.95 -5.31 17.92
N ARG A 223 1.24 -5.58 16.82
CA ARG A 223 0.27 -4.63 16.22
C ARG A 223 -1.10 -5.22 15.85
N ASP A 224 -1.21 -6.53 15.63
CA ASP A 224 -2.45 -7.28 15.33
C ASP A 224 -3.01 -7.91 16.61
N VAL A 225 -3.59 -7.04 17.42
CA VAL A 225 -4.26 -7.31 18.70
C VAL A 225 -5.28 -8.45 18.62
N HIS A 226 -5.92 -8.60 17.45
CA HIS A 226 -7.03 -9.53 17.25
C HIS A 226 -6.58 -10.85 16.64
N HIS A 227 -5.28 -11.04 16.38
CA HIS A 227 -4.76 -12.18 15.62
C HIS A 227 -5.49 -12.38 14.29
N SER A 228 -6.07 -11.33 13.71
CA SER A 228 -6.93 -11.42 12.52
C SER A 228 -6.18 -11.99 11.31
N ILE A 229 -4.90 -11.62 11.18
CA ILE A 229 -4.00 -12.18 10.17
C ILE A 229 -3.58 -13.60 10.55
N PHE A 230 -3.30 -13.87 11.84
CA PHE A 230 -2.91 -15.20 12.29
C PHE A 230 -4.02 -16.25 12.20
N ILE A 231 -5.27 -15.90 12.51
CA ILE A 231 -6.46 -16.74 12.34
C ILE A 231 -6.63 -17.06 10.85
N THR A 232 -6.39 -16.09 9.97
CA THR A 232 -6.39 -16.30 8.52
C THR A 232 -5.25 -17.23 8.06
N LEU A 233 -4.06 -17.11 8.67
CA LEU A 233 -2.88 -17.95 8.37
C LEU A 233 -2.98 -19.39 8.91
N ALA A 234 -3.68 -19.60 10.03
CA ALA A 234 -3.78 -20.87 10.75
C ALA A 234 -5.15 -21.54 10.65
N GLY A 235 -6.14 -20.89 10.02
CA GLY A 235 -7.47 -21.44 9.79
C GLY A 235 -7.41 -22.72 8.93
N PRO A 236 -8.40 -23.63 9.06
CA PRO A 236 -8.36 -24.91 8.40
C PRO A 236 -8.30 -24.74 6.88
N VAL A 237 -7.20 -25.21 6.28
CA VAL A 237 -6.82 -25.15 4.86
C VAL A 237 -7.84 -25.83 3.91
N GLY A 238 -8.94 -26.37 4.43
CA GLY A 238 -9.97 -27.10 3.68
C GLY A 238 -11.39 -26.52 3.75
N GLY A 239 -11.63 -25.42 4.46
CA GLY A 239 -12.95 -24.81 4.56
C GLY A 239 -13.27 -23.95 3.34
N ARG A 240 -13.78 -24.55 2.26
CA ARG A 240 -14.33 -23.79 1.12
C ARG A 240 -15.43 -22.86 1.67
N ALA A 241 -15.20 -21.54 1.65
CA ALA A 241 -16.19 -20.57 2.12
C ALA A 241 -17.54 -20.84 1.40
N PRO A 242 -18.67 -20.88 2.11
CA PRO A 242 -19.96 -21.17 1.50
C PRO A 242 -20.23 -20.12 0.40
N ALA A 243 -20.50 -20.62 -0.81
CA ALA A 243 -20.78 -19.83 -1.99
C ALA A 243 -22.06 -19.00 -1.77
N THR A 244 -21.92 -17.83 -1.15
CA THR A 244 -22.97 -16.83 -1.08
C THR A 244 -22.90 -15.99 -2.36
N LYS A 245 -24.09 -15.71 -2.90
CA LYS A 245 -24.36 -15.29 -4.27
C LYS A 245 -23.49 -14.12 -4.75
N ALA A 246 -22.87 -14.33 -5.91
CA ALA A 246 -22.52 -13.35 -6.95
C ALA A 246 -22.29 -11.89 -6.50
N GLY A 247 -21.23 -11.67 -5.74
CA GLY A 247 -20.53 -10.37 -5.68
C GLY A 247 -19.15 -10.57 -6.27
N ALA A 248 -18.78 -9.74 -7.26
CA ALA A 248 -17.44 -9.73 -7.82
C ALA A 248 -16.40 -9.55 -6.70
N GLY A 249 -15.31 -10.33 -6.74
CA GLY A 249 -14.11 -9.99 -5.98
C GLY A 249 -13.88 -10.70 -4.63
N ARG A 250 -14.36 -11.93 -4.40
CA ARG A 250 -13.95 -12.69 -3.20
C ARG A 250 -12.69 -13.52 -3.42
N PHE A 251 -11.72 -13.35 -2.52
CA PHE A 251 -10.54 -14.21 -2.42
C PHE A 251 -10.98 -15.61 -1.97
N ALA A 252 -10.56 -16.66 -2.67
CA ALA A 252 -10.92 -18.05 -2.32
C ALA A 252 -10.03 -18.60 -1.19
N ASN A 253 -8.82 -18.09 -1.07
CA ASN A 253 -7.84 -18.52 -0.07
C ASN A 253 -6.83 -17.40 0.24
N PHE A 254 -5.96 -17.62 1.23
CA PHE A 254 -4.95 -16.63 1.62
C PHE A 254 -3.90 -16.33 0.54
N ALA A 255 -3.59 -17.29 -0.34
CA ALA A 255 -2.68 -17.03 -1.46
C ALA A 255 -3.27 -16.00 -2.42
N ASP A 256 -4.60 -15.97 -2.60
CA ASP A 256 -5.26 -14.95 -3.43
C ASP A 256 -5.18 -13.55 -2.79
N VAL A 257 -5.22 -13.47 -1.45
CA VAL A 257 -5.01 -12.20 -0.72
C VAL A 257 -3.56 -11.74 -0.85
N LEU A 258 -2.60 -12.66 -0.69
CA LEU A 258 -1.19 -12.36 -0.90
C LEU A 258 -0.96 -11.85 -2.32
N ASP A 259 -1.54 -12.53 -3.31
CA ASP A 259 -1.46 -12.15 -4.71
C ASP A 259 -2.03 -10.75 -4.93
N PHE A 260 -3.22 -10.46 -4.40
CA PHE A 260 -3.85 -9.14 -4.44
C PHE A 260 -3.00 -8.04 -3.79
N VAL A 261 -2.53 -8.27 -2.57
CA VAL A 261 -1.74 -7.29 -1.82
C VAL A 261 -0.40 -7.00 -2.53
N VAL A 262 0.25 -8.03 -3.08
CA VAL A 262 1.54 -7.89 -3.76
C VAL A 262 1.38 -7.29 -5.15
N HIS A 263 0.47 -7.82 -5.98
CA HIS A 263 0.34 -7.45 -7.39
C HIS A 263 -0.58 -6.25 -7.61
N GLU A 264 -1.73 -6.20 -6.93
CA GLU A 264 -2.75 -5.16 -7.17
C GLU A 264 -2.54 -3.93 -6.30
N MET A 265 -2.15 -4.10 -5.04
CA MET A 265 -1.93 -2.97 -4.12
C MET A 265 -0.48 -2.45 -4.12
N GLY A 266 0.44 -3.17 -4.75
CA GLY A 266 1.85 -2.83 -4.80
C GLY A 266 2.48 -2.70 -3.42
N ALA A 267 2.14 -3.61 -2.49
CA ALA A 267 2.63 -3.51 -1.12
C ALA A 267 4.15 -3.71 -1.01
N LEU A 268 4.78 -4.32 -2.04
CA LEU A 268 6.23 -4.48 -2.15
C LEU A 268 6.91 -3.42 -3.03
N CYS A 269 6.15 -2.45 -3.56
CA CYS A 269 6.72 -1.37 -4.36
C CYS A 269 7.71 -0.56 -3.53
N PRO A 270 8.86 -0.17 -4.11
CA PRO A 270 9.80 0.71 -3.45
C PRO A 270 9.21 2.08 -3.12
N SER A 271 9.89 2.83 -2.26
CA SER A 271 9.60 4.25 -2.07
C SER A 271 9.78 5.04 -3.36
N GLU A 272 9.06 6.15 -3.45
CA GLU A 272 9.14 7.10 -4.57
C GLU A 272 10.58 7.54 -4.83
N THR A 273 11.31 7.92 -3.77
CA THR A 273 12.71 8.36 -3.86
C THR A 273 13.60 7.25 -4.42
N ARG A 274 13.43 6.00 -3.96
CA ARG A 274 14.24 4.87 -4.42
C ARG A 274 13.91 4.49 -5.87
N LEU A 275 12.63 4.52 -6.25
CA LEU A 275 12.21 4.29 -7.64
C LEU A 275 12.77 5.37 -8.58
N TRP A 276 12.80 6.62 -8.14
CA TRP A 276 13.38 7.72 -8.89
C TRP A 276 14.90 7.57 -9.10
N HIS A 277 15.64 7.22 -8.05
CA HIS A 277 17.07 6.95 -8.18
C HIS A 277 17.34 5.78 -9.13
N TYR A 278 16.57 4.70 -9.03
CA TYR A 278 16.63 3.58 -9.98
C TYR A 278 16.35 4.03 -11.41
N HIS A 279 15.33 4.87 -11.65
CA HIS A 279 15.05 5.37 -13.00
C HIS A 279 16.20 6.20 -13.57
N SER A 280 16.94 6.91 -12.72
CA SER A 280 18.06 7.75 -13.14
C SER A 280 19.33 6.93 -13.42
N ASP A 281 19.51 5.81 -12.74
CA ASP A 281 20.67 4.91 -12.86
C ASP A 281 20.24 3.43 -12.67
N PRO A 282 19.62 2.80 -13.69
CA PRO A 282 19.04 1.46 -13.56
C PRO A 282 20.08 0.33 -13.49
N GLU A 283 21.32 0.61 -13.86
CA GLU A 283 22.45 -0.32 -13.81
C GLU A 283 23.15 -0.32 -12.44
N ASN A 284 22.75 0.57 -11.53
CA ASN A 284 23.34 0.64 -10.20
C ASN A 284 23.05 -0.65 -9.41
N PRO A 285 24.07 -1.39 -8.95
CA PRO A 285 23.87 -2.63 -8.20
C PRO A 285 23.14 -2.40 -6.87
N ALA A 286 23.12 -1.17 -6.33
CA ALA A 286 22.38 -0.85 -5.12
C ALA A 286 20.85 -0.93 -5.29
N PHE A 287 20.35 -0.98 -6.53
CA PHE A 287 18.93 -1.07 -6.86
C PHE A 287 18.53 -2.42 -7.45
N HIS A 288 19.31 -3.48 -7.24
CA HIS A 288 19.01 -4.81 -7.77
C HIS A 288 17.59 -5.31 -7.37
N ASP A 289 17.14 -4.99 -6.15
CA ASP A 289 15.80 -5.33 -5.67
C ASP A 289 14.69 -4.59 -6.44
N VAL A 290 14.93 -3.33 -6.77
CA VAL A 290 14.02 -2.50 -7.58
C VAL A 290 14.04 -2.97 -9.02
N HIS A 291 15.22 -3.30 -9.55
CA HIS A 291 15.39 -3.85 -10.89
C HIS A 291 14.56 -5.12 -11.04
N TYR A 292 14.68 -6.07 -10.11
CA TYR A 292 13.85 -7.27 -10.09
C TYR A 292 12.34 -6.90 -10.06
N HIS A 293 11.93 -6.06 -9.11
CA HIS A 293 10.53 -5.69 -8.91
C HIS A 293 9.89 -5.05 -10.18
N VAL A 294 10.64 -4.19 -10.87
CA VAL A 294 10.17 -3.43 -12.03
C VAL A 294 10.29 -4.26 -13.32
N ARG A 295 11.44 -4.89 -13.58
CA ARG A 295 11.77 -5.49 -14.89
C ARG A 295 11.40 -6.96 -14.97
N GLU A 296 11.79 -7.76 -13.98
CA GLU A 296 11.53 -9.19 -13.96
C GLU A 296 10.10 -9.47 -13.49
N ALA A 297 9.71 -8.85 -12.37
CA ALA A 297 8.43 -9.06 -11.75
C ALA A 297 7.29 -8.18 -12.33
N LYS A 298 7.65 -7.23 -13.19
CA LYS A 298 6.74 -6.39 -14.00
C LYS A 298 5.63 -5.74 -13.18
N CYS A 299 5.96 -5.16 -12.03
CA CYS A 299 4.97 -4.45 -11.22
C CYS A 299 4.29 -3.34 -12.04
N CYS A 300 2.97 -3.46 -12.23
CA CYS A 300 2.17 -2.53 -13.01
C CYS A 300 2.21 -1.09 -12.46
N ILE A 301 2.18 -0.93 -11.13
CA ILE A 301 2.24 0.37 -10.47
C ILE A 301 3.57 1.06 -10.76
N CYS A 302 4.70 0.38 -10.51
CA CYS A 302 6.01 0.97 -10.74
C CYS A 302 6.25 1.23 -12.23
N LEU A 303 5.83 0.33 -13.12
CA LEU A 303 5.93 0.56 -14.57
C LEU A 303 5.13 1.79 -14.98
N ALA A 304 3.89 1.94 -14.50
CA ALA A 304 3.06 3.11 -14.79
C ALA A 304 3.61 4.42 -14.21
N GLU A 305 4.33 4.38 -13.08
CA GLU A 305 5.04 5.54 -12.52
C GLU A 305 6.27 5.94 -13.36
N LEU A 306 6.95 4.96 -13.97
CA LEU A 306 8.12 5.21 -14.80
C LEU A 306 7.77 5.63 -16.25
N GLU A 307 6.55 5.40 -16.71
CA GLU A 307 6.08 5.87 -18.01
C GLU A 307 5.91 7.40 -18.02
N ARG A 308 6.73 8.10 -18.82
CA ARG A 308 6.66 9.55 -19.04
C ARG A 308 5.77 9.91 -20.23
#